data_AF-A0A0E0IJJ2-F1
#
_entry.id   AF-A0A0E0IJJ2-F1
#
_cell.length_a   1.000
_cell.length_b   1.000
_cell.length_c   1.000
_cell.angle_alpha   90.00
_cell.angle_beta   90.00
_cell.angle_gamma   90.00
#
_symmetry.space_group_name_H-M   'P 1'
#
loop_
_entity.id
_entity.type
_entity.pdbx_description
1 polymer ?
#
loop_
_entity_poly.entity_id
_entity_poly.type
_entity_poly.pdbx_seq_one_letter_code
_entity_poly.pdbx_strand_id
1 'polypeptide(L)'
;MAVKASSADNRTRSTVSLCIVIGMCCFFYILGAWQKSGFGKGDSIALEITKRTDCTILPNLSFDTHLAKQARPRDLVSPAKKFKPCPDRYTDYTPCQDQNRAMKFPRENMNYRERHCPPQKEKLHCLIPPPKGYVAPFPWPKSRDYVPFANCPYKSLTVEKAIQNWVQFEGNVFRFPGGGTQFPQGADKYIDQLASVVPIANGTVRTALDTGCGVASWGAYLLKRNVLAMSFAPRDSHEAQVQFALERGVPAVIGVLGTIKLPYPSRAFDMAHCSRCLIPWGANGGIYMMEVDRVLRPGGYWVLSGPPINWKVNYKGWQRTKKDLEAEQNKIEEIADLLCWEKVKEIGEMAIWRKRLNTESCPSRQDESSVQMCDSTNADDVWYKKMKPCVTPIPDVNDPSEVAGGAIKPFPSRLNAVPPRIANGLIPGVSSQAYQKDIKMWKKHVKAYSSVNKYLLTGRYRNIMDMNAGFGGFAAAIESPKSWVMNVVPTISKMSTLGAIYERGLIGIYHDWCEAFSTYPRTYDLIHASGLFTLYKNKCNMEDILLEMDRVLRPEGAVIMRDDVDILTKVNRLALGMKWNTRLVDHEDGPMVREKVLYAVKQYWVGGNQTAAAAA
;
A
#
# COMPACT_ATOMS: atom_id res chain seq x y z
N MET A 1 52.73 52.42 9.50
CA MET A 1 52.61 53.52 10.49
C MET A 1 51.23 53.40 11.11
N ALA A 2 51.16 52.78 12.30
CA ALA A 2 51.03 53.45 13.60
C ALA A 2 49.55 53.86 13.86
N VAL A 3 48.76 53.13 14.69
CA VAL A 3 48.75 53.13 16.19
C VAL A 3 48.06 54.43 16.68
N LYS A 4 47.07 54.50 17.59
CA LYS A 4 46.50 53.63 18.65
C LYS A 4 45.18 54.29 19.13
N ALA A 5 44.19 53.50 19.55
CA ALA A 5 43.69 53.36 20.95
C ALA A 5 43.05 54.61 21.58
N SER A 6 41.73 54.63 21.78
CA SER A 6 40.97 54.10 22.94
C SER A 6 40.98 55.02 24.17
N SER A 7 39.79 55.49 24.55
CA SER A 7 39.46 55.88 25.92
C SER A 7 38.28 55.00 26.34
N ALA A 8 38.51 54.26 27.41
CA ALA A 8 37.51 53.49 28.13
C ALA A 8 36.70 54.45 29.01
N ASP A 9 35.38 54.23 29.06
CA ASP A 9 34.55 54.81 30.11
C ASP A 9 33.83 53.68 30.86
N ASN A 10 34.15 53.59 32.15
CA ASN A 10 33.67 52.61 33.10
C ASN A 10 32.22 52.90 33.47
N ARG A 11 31.27 52.07 33.00
CA ARG A 11 29.96 51.96 33.65
C ARG A 11 29.91 50.68 34.46
N THR A 12 29.98 50.86 35.78
CA THR A 12 29.62 49.94 36.86
C THR A 12 28.46 49.03 36.45
N ARG A 13 28.80 47.81 36.02
CA ARG A 13 27.84 46.71 35.87
C ARG A 13 27.34 46.36 37.27
N SER A 14 26.18 46.93 37.62
CA SER A 14 25.41 46.61 38.81
C SER A 14 25.45 45.10 39.05
N THR A 15 25.88 44.70 40.25
CA THR A 15 25.87 43.31 40.74
C THR A 15 24.51 42.65 40.54
N VAL A 16 23.43 43.43 40.50
CA VAL A 16 22.07 42.98 40.16
C VAL A 16 21.97 42.44 38.73
N SER A 17 22.63 43.07 37.75
CA SER A 17 22.62 42.59 36.36
C SER A 17 23.37 41.27 36.22
N LEU A 18 24.45 41.08 36.97
CA LEU A 18 25.19 39.81 36.99
C LEU A 18 24.33 38.70 37.63
N CYS A 19 23.64 38.99 38.72
CA CYS A 19 22.70 38.05 39.35
C CYS A 19 21.52 37.69 38.44
N ILE A 20 20.97 38.64 37.69
CA ILE A 20 19.88 38.39 36.72
C ILE A 20 20.37 37.50 35.58
N VAL A 21 21.56 37.75 35.03
CA VAL A 21 22.13 36.94 33.95
C VAL A 21 22.43 35.53 34.45
N ILE A 22 23.03 35.37 35.64
CA ILE A 22 23.27 34.05 36.24
C ILE A 22 21.94 33.34 36.51
N GLY A 23 20.92 34.04 37.04
CA GLY A 23 19.59 33.51 37.26
C GLY A 23 18.91 33.04 35.98
N MET A 24 19.00 33.82 34.90
CA MET A 24 18.50 33.42 33.58
C MET A 24 19.28 32.24 32.99
N CYS A 25 20.61 32.22 33.12
CA CYS A 25 21.42 31.09 32.66
C CYS A 25 21.10 29.82 33.43
N CYS A 26 20.92 29.88 34.75
CA CYS A 26 20.48 28.75 35.56
C CYS A 26 19.05 28.31 35.20
N PHE A 27 18.14 29.27 34.97
CA PHE A 27 16.76 28.97 34.55
C PHE A 27 16.72 28.27 33.20
N PHE A 28 17.44 28.78 32.18
CA PHE A 28 17.52 28.14 30.87
C PHE A 28 18.31 26.83 30.88
N TYR A 29 19.31 26.69 31.76
CA TYR A 29 19.99 25.42 31.97
C TYR A 29 19.06 24.37 32.60
N ILE A 30 18.28 24.74 33.61
CA ILE A 30 17.28 23.84 34.22
C ILE A 30 16.15 23.55 33.24
N LEU A 31 15.66 24.53 32.47
CA LEU A 31 14.63 24.33 31.46
C LEU A 31 15.12 23.45 30.29
N GLY A 32 16.38 23.65 29.87
CA GLY A 32 17.05 22.82 28.88
C GLY A 32 17.36 21.41 29.40
N ALA A 33 17.72 21.27 30.67
CA ALA A 33 17.89 19.98 31.34
C ALA A 33 16.54 19.26 31.52
N TRP A 34 15.46 19.99 31.79
CA TRP A 34 14.10 19.46 31.90
C TRP A 34 13.52 19.03 30.54
N GLN A 35 13.85 19.75 29.47
CA GLN A 35 13.53 19.35 28.10
C GLN A 35 14.41 18.18 27.60
N LYS A 36 15.69 18.10 28.02
CA LYS A 36 16.60 16.98 27.70
C LYS A 36 16.37 15.75 28.57
N SER A 37 15.85 15.90 29.78
CA SER A 37 15.36 14.80 30.61
C SER A 37 13.97 14.33 30.16
N GLY A 38 13.60 14.61 28.90
CA GLY A 38 12.34 14.35 28.24
C GLY A 38 11.63 13.14 28.81
N PHE A 39 10.87 13.39 29.86
CA PHE A 39 9.95 12.46 30.45
C PHE A 39 8.84 12.40 29.42
N GLY A 40 8.94 11.40 28.54
CA GLY A 40 7.88 11.03 27.61
C GLY A 40 6.63 10.72 28.42
N LYS A 41 5.80 11.73 28.68
CA LYS A 41 4.40 11.55 29.06
C LYS A 41 3.58 11.13 27.82
N GLY A 42 4.10 10.14 27.10
CA GLY A 42 3.36 9.26 26.20
C GLY A 42 3.07 7.89 26.83
N ASP A 43 3.71 7.55 27.96
CA ASP A 43 3.65 6.21 28.53
C ASP A 43 2.87 6.06 29.82
N SER A 44 2.31 7.12 30.42
CA SER A 44 1.42 6.87 31.58
C SER A 44 0.14 6.13 31.14
N ILE A 45 -0.30 6.30 29.89
CA ILE A 45 -1.46 5.60 29.34
C ILE A 45 -1.08 4.21 28.83
N ALA A 46 0.09 4.01 28.22
CA ALA A 46 0.57 2.68 27.83
C ALA A 46 0.87 1.81 29.06
N LEU A 47 1.48 2.39 30.10
CA LEU A 47 1.82 1.72 31.36
C LEU A 47 0.58 1.54 32.25
N GLU A 48 -0.42 2.42 32.15
CA GLU A 48 -1.75 2.19 32.74
C GLU A 48 -2.59 1.19 31.93
N ILE A 49 -2.38 1.05 30.62
CA ILE A 49 -2.92 -0.07 29.82
C ILE A 49 -2.24 -1.38 30.23
N THR A 50 -0.93 -1.41 30.44
CA THR A 50 -0.21 -2.59 30.99
C THR A 50 -0.72 -2.92 32.41
N LYS A 51 -0.89 -1.93 33.29
CA LYS A 51 -1.47 -2.14 34.64
C LYS A 51 -2.95 -2.52 34.63
N ARG A 52 -3.76 -2.04 33.66
CA ARG A 52 -5.17 -2.45 33.49
C ARG A 52 -5.33 -3.74 32.69
N THR A 53 -4.27 -4.24 32.07
CA THR A 53 -4.21 -5.57 31.43
C THR A 53 -3.57 -6.62 32.32
N ASP A 54 -3.00 -6.24 33.47
CA ASP A 54 -2.87 -7.09 34.66
C ASP A 54 -4.25 -7.33 35.28
N CYS A 55 -5.12 -8.04 34.56
CA CYS A 55 -6.32 -8.61 35.14
C CYS A 55 -5.98 -9.99 35.69
N THR A 56 -6.01 -10.08 37.02
CA THR A 56 -6.43 -11.23 37.83
C THR A 56 -6.67 -12.50 37.04
N ILE A 57 -5.77 -13.47 37.22
CA ILE A 57 -6.05 -14.88 36.96
C ILE A 57 -7.30 -15.24 37.76
N LEU A 58 -8.47 -15.21 37.10
CA LEU A 58 -9.65 -15.90 37.61
C LEU A 58 -9.33 -17.40 37.48
N PRO A 59 -9.30 -18.19 38.57
CA PRO A 59 -8.75 -19.55 38.53
C PRO A 59 -9.61 -20.56 37.75
N ASN A 60 -10.73 -20.18 37.15
CA ASN A 60 -11.77 -21.13 36.75
C ASN A 60 -12.42 -20.88 35.38
N LEU A 61 -11.61 -20.74 34.34
CA LEU A 61 -12.04 -21.06 32.97
C LEU A 61 -11.02 -22.00 32.33
N SER A 62 -11.03 -23.23 32.84
CA SER A 62 -10.44 -24.40 32.19
C SER A 62 -11.19 -24.65 30.87
N PHE A 63 -10.49 -24.53 29.74
CA PHE A 63 -10.91 -25.08 28.45
C PHE A 63 -10.46 -26.54 28.28
N ASP A 64 -10.01 -27.20 29.36
CA ASP A 64 -9.65 -28.61 29.39
C ASP A 64 -10.84 -29.45 29.86
N THR A 65 -11.82 -29.63 28.99
CA THR A 65 -12.85 -30.69 29.06
C THR A 65 -13.69 -30.47 27.80
N HIS A 66 -13.37 -31.06 26.65
CA HIS A 66 -13.99 -32.32 26.22
C HIS A 66 -13.17 -33.06 25.14
N LEU A 67 -11.97 -32.59 24.78
CA LEU A 67 -11.09 -33.24 23.78
C LEU A 67 -10.08 -34.22 24.40
N ALA A 68 -9.92 -34.23 25.72
CA ALA A 68 -8.94 -35.08 26.42
C ALA A 68 -9.28 -36.59 26.41
N LYS A 69 -10.47 -37.00 25.93
CA LYS A 69 -10.87 -38.41 25.91
C LYS A 69 -10.54 -39.17 24.62
N GLN A 70 -9.94 -38.54 23.61
CA GLN A 70 -9.58 -39.23 22.36
C GLN A 70 -8.16 -38.98 21.83
N ALA A 71 -7.34 -38.16 22.50
CA ALA A 71 -5.93 -37.97 22.12
C ALA A 71 -5.02 -38.93 22.89
N ARG A 72 -4.17 -39.68 22.17
CA ARG A 72 -3.11 -40.52 22.77
C ARG A 72 -2.14 -39.65 23.60
N PRO A 73 -1.53 -40.18 24.68
CA PRO A 73 -0.82 -39.37 25.69
C PRO A 73 0.57 -38.83 25.30
N ARG A 74 0.83 -38.51 24.02
CA ARG A 74 2.17 -38.07 23.55
C ARG A 74 2.29 -36.61 23.10
N ASP A 75 1.20 -35.83 23.05
CA ASP A 75 1.25 -34.43 22.55
C ASP A 75 1.06 -33.37 23.65
N LEU A 76 1.28 -33.71 24.92
CA LEU A 76 1.28 -32.73 26.00
C LEU A 76 2.63 -31.99 26.08
N VAL A 77 2.58 -30.72 25.66
CA VAL A 77 3.52 -29.62 25.95
C VAL A 77 4.89 -29.70 25.25
N SER A 78 4.90 -29.52 23.93
CA SER A 78 6.07 -28.93 23.26
C SER A 78 6.03 -27.40 23.44
N PRO A 79 7.10 -26.75 23.95
CA PRO A 79 7.12 -25.30 24.15
C PRO A 79 6.97 -24.56 22.81
N ALA A 80 6.30 -23.40 22.83
CA ALA A 80 6.14 -22.56 21.65
C ALA A 80 7.52 -22.25 21.03
N LYS A 81 7.67 -22.52 19.72
CA LYS A 81 8.89 -22.21 18.97
C LYS A 81 9.17 -20.71 19.08
N LYS A 82 10.28 -20.34 19.72
CA LYS A 82 10.71 -18.94 19.83
C LYS A 82 11.42 -18.50 18.55
N PHE A 83 10.94 -17.42 17.94
CA PHE A 83 11.57 -16.85 16.76
C PHE A 83 12.63 -15.84 17.16
N LYS A 84 13.86 -16.03 16.65
CA LYS A 84 14.97 -15.11 16.88
C LYS A 84 14.83 -13.88 15.97
N PRO A 85 15.32 -12.69 16.37
CA PRO A 85 15.49 -11.56 15.48
C PRO A 85 16.43 -11.90 14.31
N CYS A 86 16.12 -11.40 13.12
CA CYS A 86 17.06 -11.34 12.01
C CYS A 86 18.14 -10.27 12.30
N PRO A 87 19.32 -10.36 11.67
CA PRO A 87 20.32 -9.30 11.71
C PRO A 87 19.78 -7.94 11.24
N ASP A 88 20.26 -6.84 11.83
CA ASP A 88 19.79 -5.47 11.58
C ASP A 88 19.86 -5.04 10.10
N ARG A 89 20.75 -5.65 9.29
CA ARG A 89 20.82 -5.41 7.84
C ARG A 89 19.53 -5.76 7.08
N TYR A 90 18.65 -6.56 7.67
CA TYR A 90 17.36 -6.94 7.10
C TYR A 90 16.22 -5.99 7.48
N THR A 91 16.50 -4.85 8.14
CA THR A 91 15.48 -3.88 8.55
C THR A 91 14.53 -3.51 7.41
N ASP A 92 15.03 -3.32 6.19
CA ASP A 92 14.20 -3.01 5.01
C ASP A 92 14.17 -4.14 3.98
N TYR A 93 14.17 -5.38 4.48
CA TYR A 93 14.15 -6.58 3.68
C TYR A 93 12.84 -6.73 2.90
N THR A 94 12.98 -6.73 1.57
CA THR A 94 11.89 -6.97 0.61
C THR A 94 12.26 -8.20 -0.23
N PRO A 95 11.88 -9.42 0.20
CA PRO A 95 12.47 -10.66 -0.31
C PRO A 95 12.41 -10.80 -1.83
N CYS A 96 11.25 -10.50 -2.42
CA CYS A 96 11.04 -10.62 -3.86
C CYS A 96 11.46 -9.40 -4.68
N GLN A 97 12.02 -8.39 -4.03
CA GLN A 97 12.47 -7.13 -4.62
C GLN A 97 13.93 -6.86 -4.22
N ASP A 98 14.70 -7.94 -4.01
CA ASP A 98 16.09 -7.88 -3.57
C ASP A 98 17.00 -7.41 -4.71
N GLN A 99 17.79 -6.36 -4.45
CA GLN A 99 18.63 -5.73 -5.46
C GLN A 99 19.72 -6.68 -5.98
N ASN A 100 20.35 -7.47 -5.11
CA ASN A 100 21.44 -8.37 -5.52
C ASN A 100 20.93 -9.51 -6.42
N ARG A 101 19.72 -9.99 -6.15
CA ARG A 101 19.03 -10.95 -7.01
C ARG A 101 18.59 -10.33 -8.32
N ALA A 102 17.96 -9.15 -8.27
CA ALA A 102 17.50 -8.40 -9.44
C ALA A 102 18.61 -8.25 -10.49
N MET A 103 19.83 -7.90 -10.07
CA MET A 103 20.98 -7.69 -10.97
C MET A 103 21.45 -8.94 -11.72
N LYS A 104 20.93 -10.13 -11.41
CA LYS A 104 21.25 -11.39 -12.14
C LYS A 104 20.36 -11.62 -13.37
N PHE A 105 19.32 -10.80 -13.55
CA PHE A 105 18.35 -10.94 -14.63
C PHE A 105 18.61 -9.96 -15.78
N PRO A 106 18.09 -10.24 -16.99
CA PRO A 106 18.29 -9.39 -18.16
C PRO A 106 17.76 -7.97 -17.95
N ARG A 107 18.40 -6.97 -18.57
CA ARG A 107 18.03 -5.55 -18.40
C ARG A 107 16.90 -5.11 -19.32
N GLU A 108 16.68 -5.86 -20.39
CA GLU A 108 15.66 -5.62 -21.40
C GLU A 108 14.29 -5.54 -20.75
N ASN A 109 13.51 -4.54 -21.14
CA ASN A 109 12.13 -4.35 -20.71
C ASN A 109 11.96 -4.40 -19.18
N MET A 110 12.95 -3.90 -18.44
CA MET A 110 12.92 -3.84 -16.97
C MET A 110 12.78 -5.20 -16.27
N ASN A 111 13.09 -6.31 -16.94
CA ASN A 111 12.99 -7.66 -16.37
C ASN A 111 13.76 -7.78 -15.05
N TYR A 112 14.96 -7.22 -14.97
CA TYR A 112 15.74 -7.18 -13.72
C TYR A 112 15.03 -6.52 -12.53
N ARG A 113 14.07 -5.60 -12.75
CA ARG A 113 13.27 -4.96 -11.69
C ARG A 113 11.93 -5.63 -11.44
N GLU A 114 11.63 -6.70 -12.15
CA GLU A 114 10.48 -7.54 -11.85
C GLU A 114 10.63 -8.22 -10.49
N ARG A 115 9.52 -8.78 -10.03
CA ARG A 115 9.47 -9.59 -8.82
C ARG A 115 10.28 -10.87 -9.01
N HIS A 116 11.33 -11.04 -8.19
CA HIS A 116 12.18 -12.22 -8.16
C HIS A 116 12.26 -12.78 -6.73
N CYS A 117 11.41 -13.75 -6.40
CA CYS A 117 11.35 -14.30 -5.04
C CYS A 117 12.48 -15.28 -4.73
N PRO A 118 12.95 -15.34 -3.47
CA PRO A 118 13.90 -16.36 -3.04
C PRO A 118 13.23 -17.75 -3.01
N PRO A 119 13.96 -18.82 -3.37
CA PRO A 119 13.46 -20.18 -3.22
C PRO A 119 13.29 -20.54 -1.74
N GLN A 120 12.54 -21.61 -1.45
CA GLN A 120 12.20 -22.03 -0.09
C GLN A 120 13.41 -22.15 0.85
N LYS A 121 14.55 -22.66 0.35
CA LYS A 121 15.78 -22.86 1.12
C LYS A 121 16.45 -21.57 1.58
N GLU A 122 16.13 -20.45 0.94
CA GLU A 122 16.72 -19.13 1.21
C GLU A 122 15.78 -18.21 1.99
N LYS A 123 14.57 -18.68 2.32
CA LYS A 123 13.62 -17.92 3.15
C LYS A 123 14.17 -17.77 4.57
N LEU A 124 14.02 -16.56 5.11
CA LEU A 124 14.42 -16.26 6.47
C LEU A 124 13.35 -16.73 7.47
N HIS A 125 13.75 -17.54 8.44
CA HIS A 125 12.90 -18.00 9.54
C HIS A 125 13.19 -17.24 10.85
N CYS A 126 13.19 -15.91 10.75
CA CYS A 126 13.47 -14.99 11.86
C CYS A 126 12.58 -13.75 11.77
N LEU A 127 12.41 -13.03 12.89
CA LEU A 127 11.60 -11.81 12.93
C LEU A 127 12.42 -10.62 12.43
N ILE A 128 11.86 -9.81 11.53
CA ILE A 128 12.56 -8.65 10.96
C ILE A 128 12.55 -7.49 11.97
N PRO A 129 13.71 -7.00 12.42
CA PRO A 129 13.75 -5.92 13.41
C PRO A 129 13.27 -4.58 12.82
N PRO A 130 12.51 -3.78 13.57
CA PRO A 130 12.30 -2.38 13.23
C PRO A 130 13.58 -1.56 13.47
N PRO A 131 13.70 -0.36 12.85
CA PRO A 131 14.79 0.54 13.16
C PRO A 131 14.75 0.97 14.63
N LYS A 132 15.92 1.23 15.20
CA LYS A 132 16.05 1.69 16.58
C LYS A 132 15.38 3.06 16.73
N GLY A 133 14.50 3.19 17.72
CA GLY A 133 13.74 4.42 17.95
C GLY A 133 12.53 4.60 17.01
N TYR A 134 12.10 3.55 16.30
CA TYR A 134 10.84 3.56 15.54
C TYR A 134 9.68 4.09 16.41
N VAL A 135 8.86 4.96 15.82
CA VAL A 135 7.68 5.52 16.49
C VAL A 135 6.44 5.32 15.63
N ALA A 136 5.27 5.33 16.28
CA ALA A 136 4.00 5.32 15.56
C ALA A 136 3.90 6.52 14.60
N PRO A 137 3.39 6.32 13.36
CA PRO A 137 3.13 7.43 12.45
C PRO A 137 2.18 8.47 13.03
N PHE A 138 2.27 9.68 12.50
CA PHE A 138 1.27 10.70 12.81
C PHE A 138 -0.13 10.24 12.36
N PRO A 139 -1.21 10.66 13.04
CA PRO A 139 -2.56 10.40 12.56
C PRO A 139 -2.82 11.08 11.20
N TRP A 140 -3.61 10.44 10.35
CA TRP A 140 -4.09 11.07 9.11
C TRP A 140 -4.98 12.27 9.43
N PRO A 141 -4.85 13.43 8.72
CA PRO A 141 -4.06 13.65 7.51
C PRO A 141 -2.63 14.16 7.76
N LYS A 142 -2.17 14.30 9.01
CA LYS A 142 -0.82 14.83 9.30
C LYS A 142 0.28 13.92 8.73
N SER A 143 0.11 12.60 8.76
CA SER A 143 1.07 11.67 8.13
C SER A 143 1.23 11.88 6.63
N ARG A 144 0.24 12.49 5.95
CA ARG A 144 0.37 12.83 4.52
C ARG A 144 1.60 13.70 4.28
N ASP A 145 1.89 14.63 5.19
CA ASP A 145 2.92 15.65 4.98
C ASP A 145 4.14 15.43 5.86
N TYR A 146 4.09 14.53 6.84
CA TYR A 146 5.18 14.32 7.80
C TYR A 146 5.46 12.84 8.08
N VAL A 147 6.74 12.47 8.09
CA VAL A 147 7.23 11.14 8.52
C VAL A 147 8.33 11.32 9.56
N PRO A 148 8.29 10.63 10.72
CA PRO A 148 9.40 10.64 11.67
C PRO A 148 10.69 10.11 11.05
N PHE A 149 11.82 10.81 11.24
CA PHE A 149 13.10 10.39 10.68
C PHE A 149 13.51 8.98 11.11
N ALA A 150 13.24 8.62 12.36
CA ALA A 150 13.58 7.31 12.92
C ALA A 150 12.90 6.12 12.20
N ASN A 151 11.79 6.36 11.48
CA ASN A 151 11.08 5.30 10.78
C ASN A 151 11.73 4.93 9.44
N CYS A 152 12.39 5.90 8.79
CA CYS A 152 13.11 5.74 7.52
C CYS A 152 14.41 6.58 7.56
N PRO A 153 15.46 6.15 8.28
CA PRO A 153 16.62 6.98 8.61
C PRO A 153 17.60 7.20 7.44
N TYR A 154 17.08 7.51 6.25
CA TYR A 154 17.82 7.67 4.99
C TYR A 154 17.70 9.12 4.48
N LYS A 155 18.85 9.79 4.31
CA LYS A 155 18.90 11.18 3.81
C LYS A 155 19.17 11.29 2.31
N SER A 156 19.51 10.20 1.63
CA SER A 156 19.85 10.16 0.19
C SER A 156 18.83 10.92 -0.66
N LEU A 157 17.54 10.61 -0.51
CA LEU A 157 16.46 11.25 -1.27
C LEU A 157 16.35 12.76 -1.00
N THR A 158 16.63 13.21 0.23
CA THR A 158 16.58 14.64 0.59
C THR A 158 17.68 15.44 -0.07
N VAL A 159 18.84 14.83 -0.31
CA VAL A 159 19.97 15.46 -0.99
C VAL A 159 19.71 15.48 -2.50
N GLU A 160 19.33 14.33 -3.07
CA GLU A 160 19.18 14.20 -4.52
C GLU A 160 17.96 14.92 -5.11
N LYS A 161 16.88 15.06 -4.33
CA LYS A 161 15.63 15.69 -4.77
C LYS A 161 15.37 17.05 -4.10
N ALA A 162 16.39 17.63 -3.46
CA ALA A 162 16.29 18.92 -2.76
C ALA A 162 15.63 20.02 -3.61
N ILE A 163 16.05 20.14 -4.88
CA ILE A 163 15.58 21.19 -5.80
C ILE A 163 14.11 20.97 -6.23
N GLN A 164 13.62 19.73 -6.17
CA GLN A 164 12.27 19.38 -6.65
C GLN A 164 11.19 19.49 -5.57
N ASN A 165 11.56 19.87 -4.34
CA ASN A 165 10.65 19.93 -3.18
C ASN A 165 9.85 18.63 -2.97
N TRP A 166 10.46 17.46 -3.20
CA TRP A 166 9.81 16.17 -2.93
C TRP A 166 9.74 15.91 -1.43
N VAL A 167 10.86 16.12 -0.74
CA VAL A 167 11.04 15.83 0.67
C VAL A 167 12.06 16.81 1.25
N GLN A 168 11.77 17.31 2.45
CA GLN A 168 12.65 18.19 3.21
C GLN A 168 12.94 17.54 4.57
N PHE A 169 14.19 17.59 5.01
CA PHE A 169 14.56 17.12 6.35
C PHE A 169 14.52 18.30 7.32
N GLU A 170 13.57 18.26 8.27
CA GLU A 170 13.33 19.32 9.25
C GLU A 170 13.48 18.75 10.67
N GLY A 171 14.66 18.91 11.27
CA GLY A 171 14.93 18.44 12.63
C GLY A 171 14.89 16.92 12.76
N ASN A 172 13.80 16.37 13.30
CA ASN A 172 13.58 14.93 13.48
C ASN A 172 12.45 14.36 12.60
N VAL A 173 11.98 15.12 11.60
CA VAL A 173 10.96 14.68 10.66
C VAL A 173 11.38 14.94 9.21
N PHE A 174 10.81 14.15 8.30
CA PHE A 174 10.72 14.48 6.89
C PHE A 174 9.39 15.16 6.61
N ARG A 175 9.44 16.26 5.86
CA ARG A 175 8.27 17.00 5.38
C ARG A 175 8.08 16.79 3.87
N PHE A 176 6.85 16.55 3.45
CA PHE A 176 6.45 16.31 2.07
C PHE A 176 5.48 17.41 1.62
N PRO A 177 5.96 18.48 0.97
CA PRO A 177 5.11 19.61 0.60
C PRO A 177 4.19 19.31 -0.60
N GLY A 178 4.21 18.07 -1.12
CA GLY A 178 3.45 17.67 -2.30
C GLY A 178 4.06 18.16 -3.62
N GLY A 179 5.31 18.64 -3.57
CA GLY A 179 6.05 19.10 -4.73
C GLY A 179 6.50 17.97 -5.65
N GLY A 180 6.97 18.36 -6.83
CA GLY A 180 7.65 17.50 -7.77
C GLY A 180 7.93 18.21 -9.08
N THR A 181 8.68 17.56 -9.98
CA THR A 181 9.04 18.19 -11.26
C THR A 181 7.82 18.62 -12.05
N GLN A 182 6.75 17.82 -12.01
CA GLN A 182 5.45 18.13 -12.64
C GLN A 182 4.45 18.78 -11.67
N PHE A 183 4.85 19.01 -10.43
CA PHE A 183 4.03 19.64 -9.40
C PHE A 183 4.76 20.86 -8.80
N PRO A 184 5.20 21.84 -9.62
CA PRO A 184 5.98 22.97 -9.12
C PRO A 184 5.19 23.84 -8.13
N GLN A 185 3.86 23.88 -8.27
CA GLN A 185 2.93 24.55 -7.35
C GLN A 185 2.25 23.58 -6.36
N GLY A 186 2.73 22.34 -6.28
CA GLY A 186 2.17 21.26 -5.47
C GLY A 186 1.11 20.42 -6.19
N ALA A 187 0.97 19.16 -5.74
CA ALA A 187 0.08 18.18 -6.35
C ALA A 187 -1.41 18.60 -6.31
N ASP A 188 -1.83 19.38 -5.32
CA ASP A 188 -3.23 19.85 -5.22
C ASP A 188 -3.61 20.74 -6.42
N LYS A 189 -2.72 21.66 -6.83
CA LYS A 189 -2.95 22.55 -7.98
C LYS A 189 -2.98 21.81 -9.30
N TYR A 190 -2.10 20.81 -9.45
CA TYR A 190 -2.13 19.91 -10.59
C TYR A 190 -3.46 19.14 -10.67
N ILE A 191 -3.94 18.63 -9.53
CA ILE A 191 -5.24 17.92 -9.46
C ILE A 191 -6.40 18.87 -9.78
N ASP A 192 -6.36 20.13 -9.36
CA ASP A 192 -7.38 21.13 -9.71
C ASP A 192 -7.43 21.37 -11.23
N GLN A 193 -6.27 21.46 -11.89
CA GLN A 193 -6.20 21.58 -13.35
C GLN A 193 -6.71 20.32 -14.06
N LEU A 194 -6.39 19.12 -13.54
CA LEU A 194 -6.93 17.87 -14.06
C LEU A 194 -8.46 17.79 -13.90
N ALA A 195 -8.98 18.26 -12.76
CA ALA A 195 -10.40 18.27 -12.44
C ALA A 195 -11.22 19.24 -13.31
N SER A 196 -10.58 20.17 -14.04
CA SER A 196 -11.27 21.01 -15.03
C SER A 196 -11.65 20.25 -16.31
N VAL A 197 -11.13 19.03 -16.50
CA VAL A 197 -11.41 18.16 -17.65
C VAL A 197 -12.04 16.85 -17.21
N VAL A 198 -11.48 16.22 -16.18
CA VAL A 198 -11.94 14.93 -15.67
C VAL A 198 -12.93 15.16 -14.54
N PRO A 199 -14.14 14.57 -14.58
CA PRO A 199 -15.17 14.79 -13.57
C PRO A 199 -14.86 14.02 -12.28
N ILE A 200 -13.87 14.46 -11.51
CA ILE A 200 -13.43 13.80 -10.28
C ILE A 200 -14.48 13.94 -9.17
N ALA A 201 -15.10 15.12 -9.05
CA ALA A 201 -15.95 15.47 -7.91
C ALA A 201 -17.28 14.70 -7.85
N ASN A 202 -17.78 14.17 -8.97
CA ASN A 202 -19.08 13.47 -8.99
C ASN A 202 -19.00 11.98 -8.57
N GLY A 203 -17.81 11.49 -8.21
CA GLY A 203 -17.60 10.11 -7.76
C GLY A 203 -17.53 9.07 -8.88
N THR A 204 -17.55 9.48 -10.16
CA THR A 204 -17.33 8.59 -11.30
C THR A 204 -15.89 8.06 -11.30
N VAL A 205 -14.92 8.93 -11.05
CA VAL A 205 -13.52 8.55 -10.81
C VAL A 205 -13.35 8.26 -9.33
N ARG A 206 -13.05 7.01 -8.99
CA ARG A 206 -12.82 6.58 -7.60
C ARG A 206 -11.57 5.73 -7.45
N THR A 207 -11.21 4.90 -8.42
CA THR A 207 -9.94 4.15 -8.40
C THR A 207 -9.00 4.65 -9.49
N ALA A 208 -7.75 4.92 -9.12
CA ALA A 208 -6.72 5.36 -10.04
C ALA A 208 -5.46 4.48 -9.98
N LEU A 209 -4.78 4.29 -11.10
CA LEU A 209 -3.46 3.66 -11.18
C LEU A 209 -2.40 4.74 -11.34
N ASP A 210 -1.38 4.75 -10.50
CA ASP A 210 -0.30 5.75 -10.53
C ASP A 210 1.05 5.09 -10.78
N THR A 211 1.55 5.23 -12.00
CA THR A 211 2.77 4.55 -12.47
C THR A 211 4.01 5.42 -12.29
N GLY A 212 5.07 4.86 -11.71
CA GLY A 212 6.31 5.62 -11.45
C GLY A 212 6.13 6.72 -10.39
N CYS A 213 5.29 6.45 -9.38
CA CYS A 213 4.77 7.43 -8.43
C CYS A 213 5.80 8.14 -7.52
N GLY A 214 7.03 7.66 -7.45
CA GLY A 214 8.04 8.12 -6.47
C GLY A 214 7.50 8.02 -5.04
N VAL A 215 7.41 9.16 -4.35
CA VAL A 215 6.82 9.26 -2.98
C VAL A 215 5.28 9.30 -2.97
N ALA A 216 4.62 9.11 -4.11
CA ALA A 216 3.17 9.07 -4.28
C ALA A 216 2.43 10.37 -3.91
N SER A 217 3.03 11.54 -4.16
CA SER A 217 2.41 12.84 -3.85
C SER A 217 1.06 13.04 -4.54
N TRP A 218 0.92 12.62 -5.79
CA TRP A 218 -0.35 12.70 -6.52
C TRP A 218 -1.44 11.88 -5.83
N GLY A 219 -1.18 10.60 -5.57
CA GLY A 219 -2.10 9.72 -4.83
C GLY A 219 -2.44 10.22 -3.42
N ALA A 220 -1.46 10.80 -2.72
CA ALA A 220 -1.65 11.36 -1.38
C ALA A 220 -2.64 12.53 -1.34
N TYR A 221 -2.62 13.38 -2.37
CA TYR A 221 -3.49 14.56 -2.47
C TYR A 221 -4.84 14.23 -3.11
N LEU A 222 -4.90 13.23 -3.99
CA LEU A 222 -6.16 12.71 -4.55
C LEU A 222 -7.13 12.16 -3.51
N LEU A 223 -6.62 11.65 -2.38
CA LEU A 223 -7.45 11.19 -1.27
C LEU A 223 -8.41 12.28 -0.75
N LYS A 224 -8.02 13.56 -0.81
CA LYS A 224 -8.91 14.69 -0.47
C LYS A 224 -10.13 14.77 -1.39
N ARG A 225 -10.00 14.31 -2.63
CA ARG A 225 -11.06 14.25 -3.64
C ARG A 225 -11.76 12.88 -3.66
N ASN A 226 -11.59 12.07 -2.61
CA ASN A 226 -12.16 10.74 -2.46
C ASN A 226 -11.79 9.78 -3.59
N VAL A 227 -10.57 9.90 -4.14
CA VAL A 227 -10.00 8.98 -5.12
C VAL A 227 -8.89 8.15 -4.46
N LEU A 228 -8.99 6.83 -4.60
CA LEU A 228 -7.97 5.87 -4.15
C LEU A 228 -7.02 5.59 -5.32
N ALA A 229 -5.80 6.14 -5.23
CA ALA A 229 -4.73 5.80 -6.16
C ALA A 229 -3.97 4.58 -5.64
N MET A 230 -3.82 3.56 -6.48
CA MET A 230 -2.86 2.49 -6.28
C MET A 230 -1.55 2.88 -6.97
N SER A 231 -0.58 3.32 -6.16
CA SER A 231 0.70 3.78 -6.65
C SER A 231 1.74 2.65 -6.72
N PHE A 232 2.55 2.61 -7.76
CA PHE A 232 3.69 1.68 -7.80
C PHE A 232 4.92 2.28 -8.46
N ALA A 233 6.07 1.87 -7.95
CA ALA A 233 7.38 2.22 -8.47
C ALA A 233 8.38 1.09 -8.15
N PRO A 234 9.46 0.95 -8.93
CA PRO A 234 10.52 0.00 -8.61
C PRO A 234 11.14 0.31 -7.26
N ARG A 235 11.80 -0.69 -6.65
CA ARG A 235 12.73 -0.42 -5.56
C ARG A 235 13.82 0.51 -6.09
N ASP A 236 13.92 1.70 -5.51
CA ASP A 236 14.80 2.74 -5.99
C ASP A 236 16.19 2.61 -5.40
N SER A 237 17.19 3.19 -6.09
CA SER A 237 18.56 3.30 -5.59
C SER A 237 18.68 4.25 -4.39
N HIS A 238 17.66 5.06 -4.13
CA HIS A 238 17.58 5.96 -2.96
C HIS A 238 16.89 5.31 -1.76
N GLU A 239 16.69 3.98 -1.83
CA GLU A 239 16.29 3.07 -0.76
C GLU A 239 14.85 3.16 -0.24
N ALA A 240 14.14 4.28 -0.40
CA ALA A 240 12.94 4.55 0.40
C ALA A 240 11.75 5.22 -0.30
N GLN A 241 11.71 5.44 -1.63
CA GLN A 241 10.58 6.19 -2.25
C GLN A 241 9.19 5.62 -1.93
N VAL A 242 8.95 4.35 -2.25
CA VAL A 242 7.69 3.67 -1.94
C VAL A 242 7.53 3.49 -0.42
N GLN A 243 8.62 3.32 0.32
CA GLN A 243 8.58 3.24 1.78
C GLN A 243 8.02 4.52 2.41
N PHE A 244 8.43 5.70 1.92
CA PHE A 244 7.89 6.97 2.38
C PHE A 244 6.40 7.10 2.06
N ALA A 245 5.94 6.66 0.88
CA ALA A 245 4.51 6.65 0.56
C ALA A 245 3.72 5.81 1.58
N LEU A 246 4.22 4.63 1.91
CA LEU A 246 3.61 3.72 2.88
C LEU A 246 3.65 4.28 4.31
N GLU A 247 4.76 4.87 4.73
CA GLU A 247 4.90 5.52 6.05
C GLU A 247 3.98 6.73 6.22
N ARG A 248 3.72 7.48 5.13
CA ARG A 248 2.74 8.59 5.08
C ARG A 248 1.29 8.11 5.13
N GLY A 249 1.05 6.82 4.86
CA GLY A 249 -0.28 6.21 4.81
C GLY A 249 -0.97 6.33 3.45
N VAL A 250 -0.19 6.31 2.36
CA VAL A 250 -0.65 6.35 0.97
C VAL A 250 -0.60 4.93 0.38
N PRO A 251 -1.63 4.47 -0.36
CA PRO A 251 -1.61 3.14 -0.97
C PRO A 251 -0.49 3.02 -2.00
N ALA A 252 0.45 2.10 -1.76
CA ALA A 252 1.54 1.86 -2.70
C ALA A 252 2.06 0.41 -2.65
N VAL A 253 2.69 -0.03 -3.74
CA VAL A 253 3.42 -1.30 -3.83
C VAL A 253 4.73 -1.13 -4.59
N ILE A 254 5.68 -2.02 -4.34
CA ILE A 254 6.89 -2.10 -5.16
C ILE A 254 6.54 -2.87 -6.43
N GLY A 255 6.81 -2.28 -7.60
CA GLY A 255 6.52 -2.94 -8.86
C GLY A 255 6.98 -2.13 -10.07
N VAL A 256 6.90 -2.73 -11.25
CA VAL A 256 7.25 -2.10 -12.52
C VAL A 256 6.26 -2.49 -13.62
N LEU A 257 6.22 -1.68 -14.67
CA LEU A 257 5.74 -2.13 -15.98
C LEU A 257 6.95 -2.64 -16.75
N GLY A 258 7.17 -3.96 -16.72
CA GLY A 258 8.34 -4.60 -17.33
C GLY A 258 7.96 -5.59 -18.42
N THR A 259 7.90 -6.87 -18.05
CA THR A 259 7.55 -8.00 -18.94
C THR A 259 6.33 -8.78 -18.45
N ILE A 260 5.92 -8.60 -17.19
CA ILE A 260 4.80 -9.31 -16.57
C ILE A 260 3.57 -8.41 -16.49
N LYS A 261 2.37 -8.98 -16.68
CA LYS A 261 1.10 -8.28 -16.50
C LYS A 261 0.98 -7.77 -15.07
N LEU A 262 0.37 -6.60 -14.89
CA LEU A 262 0.05 -6.06 -13.58
C LEU A 262 -0.92 -7.01 -12.85
N PRO A 263 -0.76 -7.18 -11.52
CA PRO A 263 -1.57 -8.09 -10.70
C PRO A 263 -2.97 -7.52 -10.38
N TYR A 264 -3.57 -6.85 -11.36
CA TYR A 264 -4.90 -6.25 -11.32
C TYR A 264 -5.79 -6.90 -12.40
N PRO A 265 -7.10 -7.03 -12.15
CA PRO A 265 -8.02 -7.55 -13.14
C PRO A 265 -8.19 -6.54 -14.27
N SER A 266 -8.75 -7.00 -15.39
CA SER A 266 -9.22 -6.12 -16.44
C SER A 266 -10.26 -5.12 -15.91
N ARG A 267 -10.34 -3.92 -16.49
CA ARG A 267 -11.36 -2.90 -16.14
C ARG A 267 -11.38 -2.55 -14.64
N ALA A 268 -10.19 -2.44 -14.02
CA ALA A 268 -10.00 -2.18 -12.59
C ALA A 268 -9.99 -0.69 -12.21
N PHE A 269 -9.51 0.19 -13.09
CA PHE A 269 -9.28 1.60 -12.77
C PHE A 269 -10.18 2.53 -13.58
N ASP A 270 -10.67 3.59 -12.93
CA ASP A 270 -11.41 4.68 -13.59
C ASP A 270 -10.44 5.65 -14.26
N MET A 271 -9.20 5.71 -13.77
CA MET A 271 -8.13 6.57 -14.29
C MET A 271 -6.76 5.90 -14.18
N ALA A 272 -5.89 6.11 -15.15
CA ALA A 272 -4.48 5.74 -15.08
C ALA A 272 -3.62 6.98 -15.32
N HIS A 273 -2.55 7.13 -14.55
CA HIS A 273 -1.71 8.32 -14.53
C HIS A 273 -0.23 7.95 -14.59
N CYS A 274 0.52 8.76 -15.33
CA CYS A 274 1.97 8.80 -15.32
C CYS A 274 2.44 10.26 -15.35
N SER A 275 3.31 10.62 -14.42
CA SER A 275 4.01 11.90 -14.42
C SER A 275 5.51 11.65 -14.44
N ARG A 276 6.15 11.85 -15.61
CA ARG A 276 7.58 11.56 -15.85
C ARG A 276 8.01 10.18 -15.33
N CYS A 277 7.18 9.16 -15.54
CA CYS A 277 7.41 7.81 -15.03
C CYS A 277 8.57 7.06 -15.72
N LEU A 278 9.20 7.64 -16.76
CA LEU A 278 10.29 7.06 -17.55
C LEU A 278 9.92 5.72 -18.22
N ILE A 279 8.62 5.49 -18.45
CA ILE A 279 8.12 4.34 -19.18
C ILE A 279 8.11 4.70 -20.66
N PRO A 280 8.79 3.92 -21.53
CA PRO A 280 8.79 4.18 -22.97
C PRO A 280 7.47 3.67 -23.58
N TRP A 281 6.40 4.46 -23.42
CA TRP A 281 5.02 4.08 -23.78
C TRP A 281 4.87 3.58 -25.22
N GLY A 282 5.58 4.20 -26.17
CA GLY A 282 5.57 3.82 -27.57
C GLY A 282 6.54 2.69 -27.97
N ALA A 283 7.31 2.12 -27.04
CA ALA A 283 8.25 1.03 -27.34
C ALA A 283 7.56 -0.34 -27.36
N ASN A 284 8.26 -1.35 -27.89
CA ASN A 284 7.83 -2.75 -27.92
C ASN A 284 6.42 -2.96 -28.48
N GLY A 285 6.06 -2.23 -29.54
CA GLY A 285 4.72 -2.29 -30.15
C GLY A 285 3.60 -1.77 -29.25
N GLY A 286 3.90 -0.88 -28.30
CA GLY A 286 2.89 -0.27 -27.42
C GLY A 286 2.41 -1.16 -26.29
N ILE A 287 3.15 -2.23 -25.96
CA ILE A 287 2.76 -3.24 -24.97
C ILE A 287 2.38 -2.67 -23.60
N TYR A 288 3.02 -1.58 -23.18
CA TYR A 288 2.72 -0.91 -21.90
C TYR A 288 1.38 -0.17 -21.95
N MET A 289 1.05 0.46 -23.07
CA MET A 289 -0.25 1.10 -23.28
C MET A 289 -1.35 0.04 -23.39
N MET A 290 -1.09 -1.11 -24.02
CA MET A 290 -2.03 -2.24 -24.07
C MET A 290 -2.31 -2.81 -22.67
N GLU A 291 -1.30 -2.88 -21.80
CA GLU A 291 -1.50 -3.30 -20.42
C GLU A 291 -2.28 -2.27 -19.59
N VAL A 292 -2.05 -0.97 -19.81
CA VAL A 292 -2.89 0.09 -19.24
C VAL A 292 -4.31 0.00 -19.77
N ASP A 293 -4.50 -0.26 -21.06
CA ASP A 293 -5.81 -0.45 -21.68
C ASP A 293 -6.58 -1.59 -21.03
N ARG A 294 -5.93 -2.73 -20.79
CA ARG A 294 -6.53 -3.88 -20.12
C ARG A 294 -7.10 -3.50 -18.75
N VAL A 295 -6.32 -2.80 -17.92
CA VAL A 295 -6.72 -2.47 -16.55
C VAL A 295 -7.61 -1.23 -16.47
N LEU A 296 -7.63 -0.38 -17.50
CA LEU A 296 -8.48 0.80 -17.57
C LEU A 296 -9.91 0.41 -17.96
N ARG A 297 -10.90 0.96 -17.25
CA ARG A 297 -12.32 0.76 -17.58
C ARG A 297 -12.67 1.42 -18.91
N PRO A 298 -13.63 0.86 -19.67
CA PRO A 298 -14.27 1.58 -20.75
C PRO A 298 -14.85 2.91 -20.24
N GLY A 299 -14.58 4.00 -20.95
CA GLY A 299 -14.91 5.36 -20.53
C GLY A 299 -13.93 6.00 -19.55
N GLY A 300 -12.93 5.26 -19.06
CA GLY A 300 -11.89 5.73 -18.14
C GLY A 300 -10.83 6.62 -18.82
N TYR A 301 -10.02 7.29 -17.99
CA TYR A 301 -9.07 8.30 -18.45
C TYR A 301 -7.62 7.85 -18.32
N TRP A 302 -6.80 8.12 -19.32
CA TRP A 302 -5.35 8.03 -19.21
C TRP A 302 -4.73 9.42 -19.23
N VAL A 303 -3.86 9.71 -18.27
CA VAL A 303 -3.21 11.00 -18.09
C VAL A 303 -1.70 10.80 -18.16
N LEU A 304 -1.06 11.44 -19.14
CA LEU A 304 0.39 11.47 -19.28
C LEU A 304 0.89 12.89 -19.05
N SER A 305 1.90 13.05 -18.19
CA SER A 305 2.48 14.35 -17.87
C SER A 305 4.00 14.37 -17.96
N GLY A 306 4.53 15.42 -18.59
CA GLY A 306 5.94 15.56 -18.92
C GLY A 306 6.30 15.02 -20.31
N PRO A 307 7.59 14.78 -20.60
CA PRO A 307 8.04 14.38 -21.92
C PRO A 307 7.26 13.13 -22.42
N PRO A 308 6.80 13.12 -23.67
CA PRO A 308 7.02 14.14 -24.70
C PRO A 308 5.98 15.29 -24.74
N ILE A 309 4.96 15.30 -23.87
CA ILE A 309 3.83 16.25 -23.96
C ILE A 309 4.29 17.70 -23.82
N ASN A 310 3.80 18.59 -24.70
CA ASN A 310 4.21 19.99 -24.76
C ASN A 310 5.73 20.19 -25.02
N TRP A 311 6.34 19.28 -25.79
CA TRP A 311 7.77 19.37 -26.16
C TRP A 311 8.14 20.65 -26.91
N LYS A 312 7.21 21.25 -27.65
CA LYS A 312 7.45 22.48 -28.44
C LYS A 312 7.99 23.63 -27.59
N VAL A 313 7.57 23.69 -26.32
CA VAL A 313 8.00 24.70 -25.34
C VAL A 313 9.22 24.20 -24.54
N ASN A 314 9.24 22.93 -24.15
CA ASN A 314 10.14 22.44 -23.10
C ASN A 314 11.39 21.68 -23.57
N TYR A 315 11.54 21.39 -24.88
CA TYR A 315 12.62 20.54 -25.39
C TYR A 315 14.03 20.95 -24.95
N LYS A 316 14.31 22.26 -24.85
CA LYS A 316 15.61 22.79 -24.40
C LYS A 316 15.91 22.39 -22.96
N GLY A 317 14.92 22.52 -22.06
CA GLY A 317 15.07 22.18 -20.65
C GLY A 317 15.24 20.69 -20.39
N TRP A 318 14.80 19.85 -21.32
CA TRP A 318 14.97 18.39 -21.24
C TRP A 318 16.22 17.87 -21.93
N GLN A 319 17.02 18.76 -22.55
CA GLN A 319 18.23 18.39 -23.29
C GLN A 319 17.95 17.33 -24.38
N ARG A 320 16.81 17.47 -25.05
CA ARG A 320 16.35 16.57 -26.12
C ARG A 320 16.04 17.35 -27.38
N THR A 321 16.11 16.68 -28.52
CA THR A 321 15.83 17.28 -29.83
C THR A 321 14.32 17.33 -30.09
N LYS A 322 13.87 18.32 -30.86
CA LYS A 322 12.47 18.42 -31.29
C LYS A 322 12.00 17.15 -32.02
N LYS A 323 12.84 16.64 -32.93
CA LYS A 323 12.56 15.45 -33.74
C LYS A 323 12.33 14.19 -32.90
N ASP A 324 13.14 14.00 -31.86
CA ASP A 324 12.99 12.82 -31.00
C ASP A 324 11.72 12.87 -30.13
N LEU A 325 11.35 14.05 -29.61
CA LEU A 325 10.16 14.22 -28.78
C LEU A 325 8.89 14.15 -29.62
N GLU A 326 8.90 14.74 -30.81
CA GLU A 326 7.82 14.64 -31.79
C GLU A 326 7.59 13.19 -32.20
N ALA A 327 8.65 12.45 -32.54
CA ALA A 327 8.54 11.04 -32.88
C ALA A 327 8.03 10.18 -31.72
N GLU A 328 8.41 10.50 -30.48
CA GLU A 328 7.90 9.81 -29.29
C GLU A 328 6.41 10.10 -29.05
N GLN A 329 5.98 11.37 -29.18
CA GLN A 329 4.57 11.73 -29.04
C GLN A 329 3.72 11.11 -30.15
N ASN A 330 4.18 11.16 -31.41
CA ASN A 330 3.45 10.59 -32.54
C ASN A 330 3.22 9.08 -32.35
N LYS A 331 4.22 8.33 -31.88
CA LYS A 331 4.04 6.90 -31.56
C LYS A 331 2.99 6.66 -30.49
N ILE A 332 2.96 7.50 -29.45
CA ILE A 332 1.94 7.41 -28.39
C ILE A 332 0.55 7.68 -28.97
N GLU A 333 0.42 8.67 -29.85
CA GLU A 333 -0.84 9.01 -30.52
C GLU A 333 -1.30 7.89 -31.46
N GLU A 334 -0.40 7.31 -32.27
CA GLU A 334 -0.68 6.14 -33.13
C GLU A 334 -1.18 4.93 -32.33
N ILE A 335 -0.55 4.63 -31.19
CA ILE A 335 -0.99 3.52 -30.33
C ILE A 335 -2.31 3.85 -29.63
N ALA A 336 -2.53 5.10 -29.20
CA ALA A 336 -3.79 5.52 -28.62
C ALA A 336 -4.94 5.34 -29.63
N ASP A 337 -4.73 5.72 -30.90
CA ASP A 337 -5.70 5.53 -31.97
C ASP A 337 -5.99 4.04 -32.22
N LEU A 338 -4.95 3.19 -32.24
CA LEU A 338 -5.08 1.72 -32.34
C LEU A 338 -5.89 1.13 -31.18
N LEU A 339 -5.71 1.66 -29.97
CA LEU A 339 -6.45 1.28 -28.77
C LEU A 339 -7.84 1.91 -28.69
N CYS A 340 -8.26 2.68 -29.70
CA CYS A 340 -9.53 3.38 -29.72
C CYS A 340 -9.66 4.38 -28.56
N TRP A 341 -8.61 5.12 -28.26
CA TRP A 341 -8.63 6.18 -27.25
C TRP A 341 -8.81 7.55 -27.90
N GLU A 342 -9.70 8.36 -27.34
CA GLU A 342 -9.90 9.73 -27.78
C GLU A 342 -9.02 10.68 -26.98
N LYS A 343 -8.24 11.53 -27.65
CA LYS A 343 -7.52 12.62 -26.98
C LYS A 343 -8.50 13.73 -26.58
N VAL A 344 -8.86 13.79 -25.31
CA VAL A 344 -9.83 14.75 -24.77
C VAL A 344 -9.25 16.16 -24.73
N LYS A 345 -8.01 16.28 -24.23
CA LYS A 345 -7.37 17.58 -24.04
C LYS A 345 -5.87 17.46 -23.85
N GLU A 346 -5.13 18.45 -24.35
CA GLU A 346 -3.76 18.74 -23.94
C GLU A 346 -3.77 20.11 -23.23
N ILE A 347 -3.28 20.17 -21.99
CA ILE A 347 -3.22 21.41 -21.18
C ILE A 347 -1.89 21.46 -20.42
N GLY A 348 -1.13 22.53 -20.63
CA GLY A 348 0.18 22.66 -19.97
C GLY A 348 1.09 21.50 -20.38
N GLU A 349 1.69 20.81 -19.41
CA GLU A 349 2.53 19.62 -19.65
C GLU A 349 1.75 18.30 -19.54
N MET A 350 0.41 18.34 -19.62
CA MET A 350 -0.46 17.17 -19.49
C MET A 350 -1.25 16.90 -20.76
N ALA A 351 -1.38 15.63 -21.12
CA ALA A 351 -2.32 15.16 -22.13
C ALA A 351 -3.24 14.10 -21.53
N ILE A 352 -4.51 14.18 -21.89
CA ILE A 352 -5.60 13.39 -21.33
C ILE A 352 -6.30 12.67 -22.48
N TRP A 353 -6.33 11.34 -22.40
CA TRP A 353 -7.09 10.48 -23.29
C TRP A 353 -8.24 9.82 -22.54
N ARG A 354 -9.26 9.43 -23.27
CA ARG A 354 -10.40 8.67 -22.77
C ARG A 354 -10.58 7.41 -23.60
N LYS A 355 -10.58 6.26 -22.92
CA LYS A 355 -10.92 4.97 -23.53
C LYS A 355 -12.39 4.97 -23.93
N ARG A 356 -12.72 4.51 -25.14
CA ARG A 356 -14.11 4.39 -25.62
C ARG A 356 -14.94 3.44 -24.74
N LEU A 357 -16.27 3.54 -24.85
CA LEU A 357 -17.21 2.77 -24.02
C LEU A 357 -17.29 1.31 -24.44
N ASN A 358 -17.06 1.02 -25.72
CA ASN A 358 -17.16 -0.30 -26.32
C ASN A 358 -16.36 -0.32 -27.65
N THR A 359 -16.36 -1.46 -28.32
CA THR A 359 -15.67 -1.69 -29.60
C THR A 359 -16.38 -1.02 -30.78
N GLU A 360 -17.71 -0.96 -30.78
CA GLU A 360 -18.53 -0.37 -31.86
C GLU A 360 -18.34 1.15 -32.00
N SER A 361 -18.06 1.83 -30.89
CA SER A 361 -17.78 3.27 -30.85
C SER A 361 -16.37 3.64 -31.34
N CYS A 362 -15.63 2.69 -31.94
CA CYS A 362 -14.31 2.91 -32.53
C CYS A 362 -14.37 2.97 -34.06
N PRO A 363 -14.24 4.16 -34.68
CA PRO A 363 -14.32 4.32 -36.14
C PRO A 363 -13.21 3.57 -36.89
N SER A 364 -12.02 3.48 -36.29
CA SER A 364 -10.81 2.95 -36.94
C SER A 364 -10.74 1.43 -37.04
N ARG A 365 -11.77 0.70 -36.57
CA ARG A 365 -11.83 -0.77 -36.63
C ARG A 365 -12.56 -1.33 -37.87
N GLN A 366 -13.02 -0.47 -38.78
CA GLN A 366 -13.70 -0.92 -40.00
C GLN A 366 -12.74 -1.64 -40.98
N ASP A 367 -11.42 -1.44 -40.86
CA ASP A 367 -10.39 -2.28 -41.48
C ASP A 367 -9.78 -3.23 -40.43
N GLU A 368 -10.44 -4.37 -40.19
CA GLU A 368 -10.08 -5.37 -39.16
C GLU A 368 -8.65 -5.94 -39.24
N SER A 369 -7.90 -5.67 -40.31
CA SER A 369 -6.65 -6.37 -40.64
C SER A 369 -5.40 -5.96 -39.83
N SER A 370 -5.44 -4.89 -39.02
CA SER A 370 -4.23 -4.31 -38.40
C SER A 370 -4.05 -4.53 -36.88
N VAL A 371 -5.11 -4.88 -36.13
CA VAL A 371 -5.04 -4.96 -34.64
C VAL A 371 -4.97 -6.41 -34.15
N GLN A 372 -3.81 -6.83 -33.65
CA GLN A 372 -3.64 -8.14 -33.05
C GLN A 372 -4.41 -8.24 -31.71
N MET A 373 -5.46 -9.05 -31.67
CA MET A 373 -6.18 -9.37 -30.44
C MET A 373 -5.49 -10.49 -29.66
N CYS A 374 -5.61 -10.47 -28.33
CA CYS A 374 -5.06 -11.51 -27.49
C CYS A 374 -5.95 -12.77 -27.50
N ASP A 375 -5.34 -13.94 -27.75
CA ASP A 375 -5.96 -15.25 -27.54
C ASP A 375 -6.07 -15.53 -26.04
N SER A 376 -7.09 -14.99 -25.38
CA SER A 376 -7.32 -15.22 -23.96
C SER A 376 -8.79 -15.41 -23.67
N THR A 377 -9.12 -16.54 -23.06
CA THR A 377 -10.44 -16.82 -22.51
C THR A 377 -10.68 -16.11 -21.16
N ASN A 378 -9.61 -15.59 -20.53
CA ASN A 378 -9.69 -14.92 -19.23
C ASN A 378 -8.68 -13.76 -19.12
N ALA A 379 -9.17 -12.54 -19.32
CA ALA A 379 -8.39 -11.30 -19.19
C ALA A 379 -7.86 -11.03 -17.76
N ASP A 380 -8.39 -11.73 -16.75
CA ASP A 380 -8.03 -11.59 -15.34
C ASP A 380 -6.98 -12.63 -14.89
N ASP A 381 -6.58 -13.57 -15.76
CA ASP A 381 -5.42 -14.46 -15.52
C ASP A 381 -4.11 -13.69 -15.76
N VAL A 382 -3.54 -13.17 -14.66
CA VAL A 382 -2.41 -12.21 -14.71
C VAL A 382 -1.19 -12.63 -13.90
N TRP A 383 -1.33 -13.53 -12.92
CA TRP A 383 -0.24 -13.86 -11.99
C TRP A 383 0.92 -14.55 -12.72
N TYR A 384 2.10 -13.91 -12.72
CA TYR A 384 3.30 -14.31 -13.49
C TYR A 384 3.07 -14.53 -15.00
N LYS A 385 2.04 -13.91 -15.58
CA LYS A 385 1.78 -13.97 -17.02
C LYS A 385 2.55 -12.88 -17.74
N LYS A 386 3.30 -13.26 -18.78
CA LYS A 386 3.98 -12.29 -19.64
C LYS A 386 2.96 -11.41 -20.37
N MET A 387 3.28 -10.13 -20.46
CA MET A 387 2.60 -9.24 -21.40
C MET A 387 2.87 -9.70 -22.83
N LYS A 388 1.92 -9.47 -23.72
CA LYS A 388 2.03 -9.75 -25.15
C LYS A 388 1.64 -8.49 -25.92
N PRO A 389 2.21 -8.22 -27.10
CA PRO A 389 1.85 -7.09 -27.95
C PRO A 389 0.51 -7.35 -28.66
N CYS A 390 -0.57 -7.47 -27.87
CA CYS A 390 -1.92 -7.68 -28.36
C CYS A 390 -2.93 -6.91 -27.48
N VAL A 391 -4.05 -6.53 -28.08
CA VAL A 391 -5.14 -5.84 -27.39
C VAL A 391 -6.02 -6.87 -26.66
N THR A 392 -6.32 -6.62 -25.38
CA THR A 392 -7.20 -7.51 -24.62
C THR A 392 -8.66 -7.25 -25.01
N PRO A 393 -9.42 -8.28 -25.41
CA PRO A 393 -10.84 -8.11 -25.72
C PRO A 393 -11.63 -7.58 -24.51
N ILE A 394 -12.59 -6.69 -24.79
CA ILE A 394 -13.60 -6.26 -23.82
C ILE A 394 -14.92 -6.98 -24.14
N PRO A 395 -15.83 -7.17 -23.16
CA PRO A 395 -17.10 -7.84 -23.42
C PRO A 395 -17.93 -7.12 -24.49
N ASP A 396 -18.57 -7.88 -25.35
CA ASP A 396 -19.46 -7.35 -26.40
C ASP A 396 -20.67 -6.63 -25.80
N VAL A 397 -21.23 -5.71 -26.59
CA VAL A 397 -22.41 -4.92 -26.27
C VAL A 397 -23.45 -5.10 -27.36
N ASN A 398 -24.73 -4.83 -27.05
CA ASN A 398 -25.79 -4.90 -28.06
C ASN A 398 -26.10 -3.52 -28.66
N ASP A 399 -25.68 -2.44 -27.99
CA ASP A 399 -25.95 -1.06 -28.39
C ASP A 399 -24.67 -0.20 -28.26
N PRO A 400 -24.39 0.71 -29.22
CA PRO A 400 -23.20 1.56 -29.19
C PRO A 400 -23.10 2.51 -27.98
N SER A 401 -24.19 2.76 -27.26
CA SER A 401 -24.21 3.57 -26.04
C SER A 401 -23.91 2.77 -24.76
N GLU A 402 -23.91 1.43 -24.82
CA GLU A 402 -23.64 0.57 -23.68
C GLU A 402 -22.16 0.57 -23.29
N VAL A 403 -21.90 0.45 -21.98
CA VAL A 403 -20.55 0.31 -21.46
C VAL A 403 -20.15 -1.17 -21.47
N ALA A 404 -19.04 -1.50 -22.14
CA ALA A 404 -18.55 -2.87 -22.24
C ALA A 404 -18.34 -3.51 -20.85
N GLY A 405 -19.04 -4.62 -20.63
CA GLY A 405 -19.10 -5.34 -19.37
C GLY A 405 -19.82 -4.62 -18.22
N GLY A 406 -20.69 -3.66 -18.55
CA GLY A 406 -21.71 -3.07 -17.69
C GLY A 406 -21.34 -1.74 -17.04
N ALA A 407 -22.32 -0.82 -16.99
CA ALA A 407 -22.18 0.46 -16.32
C ALA A 407 -22.13 0.30 -14.79
N ILE A 408 -21.27 1.08 -14.14
CA ILE A 408 -21.16 1.14 -12.67
C ILE A 408 -21.73 2.47 -12.16
N LYS A 409 -22.34 2.43 -10.97
CA LYS A 409 -22.81 3.66 -10.31
C LYS A 409 -21.61 4.51 -9.86
N PRO A 410 -21.76 5.84 -9.68
CA PRO A 410 -20.75 6.64 -8.99
C PRO A 410 -20.55 6.19 -7.53
N PHE A 411 -19.38 6.47 -6.97
CA PHE A 411 -19.11 6.28 -5.55
C PHE A 411 -19.82 7.39 -4.74
N PRO A 412 -20.42 7.10 -3.56
CA PRO A 412 -20.38 5.86 -2.78
C PRO A 412 -21.44 4.81 -3.15
N SER A 413 -22.38 5.11 -4.05
CA SER A 413 -23.50 4.21 -4.35
C SER A 413 -23.05 2.83 -4.86
N ARG A 414 -21.92 2.75 -5.58
CA ARG A 414 -21.37 1.48 -6.06
C ARG A 414 -20.78 0.57 -4.97
N LEU A 415 -20.48 1.08 -3.78
CA LEU A 415 -19.83 0.30 -2.70
C LEU A 415 -20.63 -0.93 -2.28
N ASN A 416 -21.97 -0.83 -2.30
CA ASN A 416 -22.89 -1.90 -1.92
C ASN A 416 -23.84 -2.33 -3.06
N ALA A 417 -23.69 -1.75 -4.25
CA ALA A 417 -24.44 -2.17 -5.42
C ALA A 417 -23.90 -3.53 -5.91
N VAL A 418 -24.76 -4.34 -6.55
CA VAL A 418 -24.32 -5.57 -7.19
C VAL A 418 -23.39 -5.22 -8.36
N PRO A 419 -22.12 -5.67 -8.35
CA PRO A 419 -21.20 -5.42 -9.46
C PRO A 419 -21.68 -6.04 -10.78
N PRO A 420 -21.52 -5.37 -11.94
CA PRO A 420 -21.91 -5.92 -13.23
C PRO A 420 -21.33 -7.30 -13.54
N ARG A 421 -20.08 -7.60 -13.13
CA ARG A 421 -19.49 -8.94 -13.31
C ARG A 421 -20.27 -10.04 -12.57
N ILE A 422 -20.90 -9.71 -11.45
CA ILE A 422 -21.76 -10.64 -10.71
C ILE A 422 -23.14 -10.71 -11.36
N ALA A 423 -23.72 -9.57 -11.71
CA ALA A 423 -25.05 -9.50 -12.34
C ALA A 423 -25.10 -10.26 -13.67
N ASN A 424 -24.02 -10.20 -14.46
CA ASN A 424 -23.90 -10.85 -15.77
C ASN A 424 -23.34 -12.28 -15.69
N GLY A 425 -23.13 -12.85 -14.49
CA GLY A 425 -22.66 -14.23 -14.34
C GLY A 425 -21.21 -14.47 -14.77
N LEU A 426 -20.38 -13.42 -14.87
CA LEU A 426 -18.96 -13.53 -15.26
C LEU A 426 -18.07 -14.13 -14.17
N ILE A 427 -18.58 -14.28 -12.94
CA ILE A 427 -17.90 -14.98 -11.85
C ILE A 427 -18.63 -16.31 -11.61
N PRO A 428 -18.06 -17.45 -12.04
CA PRO A 428 -18.72 -18.75 -11.93
C PRO A 428 -19.11 -19.09 -10.49
N GLY A 429 -20.36 -19.54 -10.31
CA GLY A 429 -20.87 -19.98 -9.01
C GLY A 429 -21.28 -18.85 -8.05
N VAL A 430 -21.28 -17.59 -8.49
CA VAL A 430 -21.67 -16.44 -7.66
C VAL A 430 -22.96 -15.82 -8.17
N SER A 431 -23.99 -15.78 -7.33
CA SER A 431 -25.24 -15.09 -7.63
C SER A 431 -25.32 -13.73 -6.92
N SER A 432 -26.14 -12.82 -7.45
CA SER A 432 -26.45 -11.53 -6.80
C SER A 432 -26.98 -11.71 -5.37
N GLN A 433 -27.72 -12.80 -5.10
CA GLN A 433 -28.22 -13.13 -3.77
C GLN A 433 -27.08 -13.56 -2.82
N ALA A 434 -26.13 -14.36 -3.30
CA ALA A 434 -24.96 -14.76 -2.51
C ALA A 434 -24.12 -13.53 -2.13
N TYR A 435 -23.92 -12.61 -3.07
CA TYR A 435 -23.24 -11.33 -2.81
C TYR A 435 -23.96 -10.47 -1.76
N GLN A 436 -25.30 -10.37 -1.82
CA GLN A 436 -26.06 -9.62 -0.82
C GLN A 436 -26.00 -10.28 0.58
N LYS A 437 -25.93 -11.61 0.65
CA LYS A 437 -25.70 -12.33 1.91
C LYS A 437 -24.32 -12.03 2.48
N ASP A 438 -23.28 -12.01 1.64
CA ASP A 438 -21.91 -11.65 2.04
C ASP A 438 -21.85 -10.24 2.66
N ILE A 439 -22.51 -9.24 2.05
CA ILE A 439 -22.58 -7.87 2.62
C ILE A 439 -23.19 -7.88 4.03
N LYS A 440 -24.31 -8.58 4.23
CA LYS A 440 -24.98 -8.65 5.53
C LYS A 440 -24.11 -9.35 6.57
N MET A 441 -23.44 -10.43 6.16
CA MET A 441 -22.52 -11.20 6.99
C MET A 441 -21.34 -10.35 7.44
N TRP A 442 -20.67 -9.63 6.55
CA TRP A 442 -19.52 -8.79 6.93
C TRP A 442 -19.88 -7.62 7.84
N LYS A 443 -21.06 -7.02 7.67
CA LYS A 443 -21.56 -6.01 8.62
C LYS A 443 -21.72 -6.59 10.03
N LYS A 444 -22.19 -7.83 10.14
CA LYS A 444 -22.31 -8.54 11.42
C LYS A 444 -20.93 -8.86 12.02
N HIS A 445 -20.02 -9.44 11.23
CA HIS A 445 -18.65 -9.73 11.66
C HIS A 445 -17.93 -8.48 12.16
N VAL A 446 -17.97 -7.38 11.40
CA VAL A 446 -17.31 -6.12 11.78
C VAL A 446 -17.92 -5.52 13.05
N LYS A 447 -19.24 -5.61 13.24
CA LYS A 447 -19.88 -5.19 14.49
C LYS A 447 -19.35 -6.00 15.68
N ALA A 448 -19.24 -7.31 15.54
CA ALA A 448 -18.63 -8.17 16.55
C ALA A 448 -17.16 -7.82 16.80
N TYR A 449 -16.36 -7.62 15.74
CA TYR A 449 -14.96 -7.23 15.87
C TYR A 449 -14.79 -5.91 16.62
N SER A 450 -15.64 -4.92 16.34
CA SER A 450 -15.60 -3.61 16.98
C SER A 450 -15.91 -3.64 18.48
N SER A 451 -16.62 -4.67 18.96
CA SER A 451 -16.90 -4.88 20.38
C SER A 451 -15.66 -5.30 21.18
N VAL A 452 -14.76 -6.05 20.53
CA VAL A 452 -13.49 -6.51 21.11
C VAL A 452 -12.38 -5.49 20.87
N ASN A 453 -12.22 -5.05 19.61
CA ASN A 453 -11.29 -4.02 19.19
C ASN A 453 -12.05 -2.70 18.97
N LYS A 454 -12.25 -1.95 20.05
CA LYS A 454 -12.96 -0.66 20.05
C LYS A 454 -12.35 0.38 19.09
N TYR A 455 -11.09 0.21 18.69
CA TYR A 455 -10.39 1.13 17.79
C TYR A 455 -10.68 0.89 16.30
N LEU A 456 -11.26 -0.27 15.93
CA LEU A 456 -11.45 -0.69 14.54
C LEU A 456 -12.11 0.38 13.67
N LEU A 457 -13.16 1.03 14.19
CA LEU A 457 -13.97 2.01 13.45
C LEU A 457 -13.63 3.48 13.80
N THR A 458 -12.61 3.72 14.62
CA THR A 458 -12.27 5.08 15.11
C THR A 458 -11.40 5.89 14.13
N GLY A 459 -10.81 5.21 13.14
CA GLY A 459 -9.78 5.78 12.27
C GLY A 459 -8.35 5.69 12.84
N ARG A 460 -8.14 4.91 13.92
CA ARG A 460 -6.81 4.63 14.48
C ARG A 460 -5.89 3.87 13.52
N TYR A 461 -6.47 2.95 12.74
CA TYR A 461 -5.77 2.16 11.73
C TYR A 461 -5.92 2.86 10.37
N ARG A 462 -4.80 3.15 9.71
CA ARG A 462 -4.76 3.85 8.42
C ARG A 462 -4.52 2.86 7.28
N ASN A 463 -3.40 2.15 7.34
CA ASN A 463 -2.99 1.15 6.37
C ASN A 463 -3.52 -0.20 6.81
N ILE A 464 -4.57 -0.70 6.16
CA ILE A 464 -5.20 -1.97 6.51
C ILE A 464 -4.97 -2.95 5.36
N MET A 465 -4.71 -4.22 5.69
CA MET A 465 -4.63 -5.30 4.72
C MET A 465 -5.68 -6.34 5.02
N ASP A 466 -6.42 -6.76 4.00
CA ASP A 466 -7.28 -7.94 4.06
C ASP A 466 -6.68 -9.03 3.18
N MET A 467 -6.13 -10.06 3.81
CA MET A 467 -5.31 -11.07 3.15
C MET A 467 -6.12 -12.06 2.31
N ASN A 468 -7.43 -12.16 2.56
CA ASN A 468 -8.34 -13.00 1.79
C ASN A 468 -9.68 -12.28 1.64
N ALA A 469 -9.72 -11.30 0.76
CA ALA A 469 -10.76 -10.29 0.73
C ALA A 469 -12.14 -10.79 0.24
N GLY A 470 -12.21 -11.95 -0.42
CA GLY A 470 -13.46 -12.41 -1.05
C GLY A 470 -14.02 -11.34 -1.99
N PHE A 471 -15.23 -10.82 -1.73
CA PHE A 471 -15.82 -9.72 -2.49
C PHE A 471 -15.43 -8.31 -1.99
N GLY A 472 -14.49 -8.19 -1.05
CA GLY A 472 -14.14 -6.93 -0.37
C GLY A 472 -15.16 -6.53 0.70
N GLY A 473 -15.88 -7.50 1.26
CA GLY A 473 -16.97 -7.25 2.22
C GLY A 473 -16.49 -6.64 3.52
N PHE A 474 -15.35 -7.10 4.06
CA PHE A 474 -14.70 -6.49 5.23
C PHE A 474 -14.37 -5.02 4.95
N ALA A 475 -13.63 -4.74 3.87
CA ALA A 475 -13.23 -3.38 3.50
C ALA A 475 -14.41 -2.43 3.30
N ALA A 476 -15.51 -2.91 2.68
CA ALA A 476 -16.71 -2.11 2.53
C ALA A 476 -17.44 -1.85 3.85
N ALA A 477 -17.40 -2.78 4.80
CA ALA A 477 -18.02 -2.62 6.12
C ALA A 477 -17.23 -1.68 7.04
N ILE A 478 -15.93 -1.45 6.77
CA ILE A 478 -15.08 -0.51 7.51
C ILE A 478 -14.69 0.75 6.71
N GLU A 479 -15.38 1.02 5.60
CA GLU A 479 -15.05 2.13 4.70
C GLU A 479 -15.01 3.46 5.46
N SER A 480 -13.94 4.22 5.24
CA SER A 480 -13.71 5.49 5.93
C SER A 480 -12.79 6.38 5.11
N PRO A 481 -12.99 7.71 5.11
CA PRO A 481 -12.03 8.64 4.53
C PRO A 481 -10.68 8.68 5.27
N LYS A 482 -10.63 8.11 6.49
CA LYS A 482 -9.42 8.09 7.33
C LYS A 482 -8.54 6.87 7.08
N SER A 483 -9.03 5.80 6.46
CA SER A 483 -8.29 4.55 6.24
C SER A 483 -8.32 4.12 4.77
N TRP A 484 -7.53 3.11 4.43
CA TRP A 484 -7.64 2.39 3.17
C TRP A 484 -7.32 0.92 3.40
N VAL A 485 -7.87 0.06 2.53
CA VAL A 485 -7.69 -1.39 2.64
C VAL A 485 -7.04 -1.93 1.37
N MET A 486 -5.89 -2.58 1.52
CA MET A 486 -5.32 -3.46 0.49
C MET A 486 -6.12 -4.76 0.49
N ASN A 487 -7.05 -4.91 -0.46
CA ASN A 487 -7.83 -6.14 -0.60
C ASN A 487 -7.05 -7.16 -1.41
N VAL A 488 -6.53 -8.20 -0.77
CA VAL A 488 -5.78 -9.25 -1.45
C VAL A 488 -6.71 -10.40 -1.82
N VAL A 489 -6.68 -10.81 -3.09
CA VAL A 489 -7.36 -12.02 -3.56
C VAL A 489 -6.30 -13.08 -3.82
N PRO A 490 -6.23 -14.14 -3.00
CA PRO A 490 -5.27 -15.23 -3.18
C PRO A 490 -5.40 -15.88 -4.56
N THR A 491 -4.29 -16.09 -5.25
CA THR A 491 -4.26 -16.74 -6.59
C THR A 491 -4.77 -18.18 -6.56
N ILE A 492 -4.68 -18.84 -5.41
CA ILE A 492 -5.20 -20.20 -5.19
C ILE A 492 -6.72 -20.23 -4.94
N SER A 493 -7.36 -19.06 -4.80
CA SER A 493 -8.81 -18.97 -4.70
C SER A 493 -9.46 -19.51 -5.98
N LYS A 494 -10.51 -20.33 -5.83
CA LYS A 494 -11.30 -20.80 -6.96
C LYS A 494 -12.08 -19.68 -7.66
N MET A 495 -12.34 -18.59 -6.93
CA MET A 495 -13.15 -17.47 -7.41
C MET A 495 -12.26 -16.25 -7.65
N SER A 496 -12.29 -15.75 -8.87
CA SER A 496 -11.62 -14.51 -9.28
C SER A 496 -12.50 -13.30 -8.95
N THR A 497 -12.43 -12.82 -7.71
CA THR A 497 -13.34 -11.79 -7.18
C THR A 497 -12.78 -10.37 -7.22
N LEU A 498 -11.51 -10.19 -7.60
CA LEU A 498 -10.85 -8.88 -7.54
C LEU A 498 -11.51 -7.88 -8.50
N GLY A 499 -12.00 -8.33 -9.66
CA GLY A 499 -12.76 -7.48 -10.58
C GLY A 499 -14.00 -6.86 -9.91
N ALA A 500 -14.73 -7.66 -9.12
CA ALA A 500 -15.90 -7.20 -8.37
C ALA A 500 -15.52 -6.21 -7.25
N ILE A 501 -14.37 -6.41 -6.58
CA ILE A 501 -13.85 -5.46 -5.57
C ILE A 501 -13.63 -4.09 -6.21
N TYR A 502 -13.01 -4.06 -7.38
CA TYR A 502 -12.74 -2.82 -8.09
C TYR A 502 -14.02 -2.13 -8.59
N GLU A 503 -15.02 -2.88 -9.05
CA GLU A 503 -16.35 -2.35 -9.44
C GLU A 503 -17.10 -1.70 -8.25
N ARG A 504 -16.80 -2.10 -7.01
CA ARG A 504 -17.28 -1.44 -5.79
C ARG A 504 -16.55 -0.13 -5.46
N GLY A 505 -15.49 0.21 -6.18
CA GLY A 505 -14.65 1.37 -5.89
C GLY A 505 -13.66 1.17 -4.75
N LEU A 506 -13.25 -0.08 -4.52
CA LEU A 506 -12.17 -0.46 -3.62
C LEU A 506 -10.91 -0.80 -4.44
N ILE A 507 -9.76 -0.85 -3.78
CA ILE A 507 -8.47 -1.22 -4.40
C ILE A 507 -7.98 -2.56 -3.85
N GLY A 508 -7.19 -3.28 -4.65
CA GLY A 508 -6.69 -4.59 -4.26
C GLY A 508 -5.73 -5.20 -5.27
N ILE A 509 -5.26 -6.40 -4.99
CA ILE A 509 -4.21 -7.07 -5.76
C ILE A 509 -4.35 -8.59 -5.70
N TYR A 510 -3.99 -9.27 -6.79
CA TYR A 510 -3.78 -10.72 -6.74
C TYR A 510 -2.43 -11.02 -6.11
N HIS A 511 -2.37 -11.99 -5.21
CA HIS A 511 -1.12 -12.39 -4.58
C HIS A 511 -1.13 -13.86 -4.16
N ASP A 512 0.04 -14.49 -4.12
CA ASP A 512 0.21 -15.80 -3.52
C ASP A 512 0.97 -15.70 -2.19
N TRP A 513 0.29 -16.03 -1.08
CA TRP A 513 0.86 -15.98 0.27
C TRP A 513 1.94 -17.04 0.54
N CYS A 514 2.20 -17.95 -0.40
CA CYS A 514 3.41 -18.78 -0.35
C CYS A 514 4.69 -17.99 -0.67
N GLU A 515 4.56 -16.76 -1.14
CA GLU A 515 5.65 -15.84 -1.43
C GLU A 515 5.47 -14.50 -0.70
N ALA A 516 6.57 -13.75 -0.52
CA ALA A 516 6.53 -12.47 0.17
C ALA A 516 5.81 -11.40 -0.65
N PHE A 517 4.99 -10.57 -0.01
CA PHE A 517 4.27 -9.47 -0.66
C PHE A 517 5.24 -8.36 -1.11
N SER A 518 4.98 -7.73 -2.26
CA SER A 518 5.83 -6.66 -2.82
C SER A 518 5.64 -5.32 -2.10
N THR A 519 6.02 -5.28 -0.83
CA THR A 519 5.94 -4.11 0.06
C THR A 519 7.11 -4.10 1.06
N TYR A 520 7.35 -2.95 1.68
CA TYR A 520 8.34 -2.79 2.74
C TYR A 520 7.85 -3.40 4.06
N PRO A 521 8.77 -3.79 4.97
CA PRO A 521 8.40 -4.15 6.33
C PRO A 521 7.68 -3.00 7.04
N ARG A 522 6.86 -3.30 8.06
CA ARG A 522 6.18 -2.32 8.93
C ARG A 522 5.27 -1.36 8.15
N THR A 523 4.48 -1.89 7.21
CA THR A 523 3.60 -1.11 6.36
C THR A 523 2.19 -0.95 6.94
N TYR A 524 1.62 -2.03 7.48
CA TYR A 524 0.20 -2.09 7.86
C TYR A 524 -0.01 -1.91 9.36
N ASP A 525 -1.03 -1.14 9.73
CA ASP A 525 -1.45 -0.94 11.13
C ASP A 525 -2.38 -2.07 11.60
N LEU A 526 -3.14 -2.66 10.66
CA LEU A 526 -4.07 -3.75 10.90
C LEU A 526 -3.99 -4.77 9.76
N ILE A 527 -3.84 -6.05 10.11
CA ILE A 527 -3.98 -7.17 9.17
C ILE A 527 -5.23 -7.97 9.53
N HIS A 528 -6.11 -8.16 8.55
CA HIS A 528 -7.26 -9.03 8.63
C HIS A 528 -7.03 -10.28 7.77
N ALA A 529 -7.37 -11.45 8.29
CA ALA A 529 -7.26 -12.71 7.57
C ALA A 529 -8.43 -13.64 7.94
N SER A 530 -9.37 -13.83 7.02
CA SER A 530 -10.52 -14.73 7.20
C SER A 530 -10.39 -15.97 6.32
N GLY A 531 -10.37 -17.16 6.91
CA GLY A 531 -10.21 -18.45 6.23
C GLY A 531 -8.88 -18.63 5.49
N LEU A 532 -7.90 -17.75 5.72
CA LEU A 532 -6.64 -17.73 5.00
C LEU A 532 -5.83 -19.00 5.24
N PHE A 533 -5.70 -19.42 6.50
CA PHE A 533 -4.86 -20.56 6.85
C PHE A 533 -5.51 -21.88 6.46
N THR A 534 -6.85 -21.96 6.51
CA THR A 534 -7.58 -23.09 5.90
C THR A 534 -7.35 -23.15 4.39
N LEU A 535 -7.40 -22.01 3.69
CA LEU A 535 -7.16 -21.95 2.24
C LEU A 535 -5.75 -22.45 1.86
N TYR A 536 -4.74 -22.15 2.70
CA TYR A 536 -3.33 -22.48 2.44
C TYR A 536 -2.82 -23.75 3.12
N LYS A 537 -3.64 -24.45 3.93
CA LYS A 537 -3.25 -25.57 4.80
C LYS A 537 -2.36 -26.65 4.16
N ASN A 538 -2.54 -26.91 2.86
CA ASN A 538 -1.83 -27.94 2.10
C ASN A 538 -1.01 -27.37 0.93
N LYS A 539 -0.75 -26.06 0.92
CA LYS A 539 -0.06 -25.36 -0.19
C LYS A 539 1.29 -24.82 0.21
N CYS A 540 1.39 -24.20 1.39
CA CYS A 540 2.67 -23.78 1.96
C CYS A 540 2.60 -23.71 3.48
N ASN A 541 3.76 -23.48 4.10
CA ASN A 541 3.90 -23.51 5.54
C ASN A 541 3.19 -22.30 6.18
N MET A 542 2.35 -22.57 7.19
CA MET A 542 1.70 -21.57 8.03
C MET A 542 2.72 -20.62 8.69
N GLU A 543 3.91 -21.13 9.04
CA GLU A 543 4.99 -20.32 9.58
C GLU A 543 5.46 -19.24 8.60
N ASP A 544 5.57 -19.57 7.31
CA ASP A 544 6.01 -18.61 6.28
C ASP A 544 5.00 -17.46 6.14
N ILE A 545 3.70 -17.79 6.16
CA ILE A 545 2.62 -16.80 6.09
C ILE A 545 2.67 -15.90 7.33
N LEU A 546 2.84 -16.47 8.53
CA LEU A 546 2.93 -15.69 9.77
C LEU A 546 4.17 -14.79 9.80
N LEU A 547 5.33 -15.28 9.35
CA LEU A 547 6.55 -14.47 9.24
C LEU A 547 6.37 -13.31 8.25
N GLU A 548 5.66 -13.54 7.15
CA GLU A 548 5.31 -12.47 6.21
C GLU A 548 4.35 -11.45 6.84
N MET A 549 3.32 -11.91 7.58
CA MET A 549 2.44 -11.02 8.36
C MET A 549 3.25 -10.19 9.35
N ASP A 550 4.17 -10.79 10.11
CA ASP A 550 5.02 -10.06 11.05
C ASP A 550 5.91 -9.04 10.36
N ARG A 551 6.53 -9.39 9.22
CA ARG A 551 7.37 -8.48 8.45
C ARG A 551 6.59 -7.22 8.05
N VAL A 552 5.39 -7.38 7.48
CA VAL A 552 4.62 -6.23 6.94
C VAL A 552 3.78 -5.51 8.00
N LEU A 553 3.56 -6.10 9.17
CA LEU A 553 2.86 -5.47 10.30
C LEU A 553 3.78 -4.47 11.03
N ARG A 554 3.26 -3.28 11.30
CA ARG A 554 3.95 -2.28 12.13
C ARG A 554 4.11 -2.78 13.57
N PRO A 555 5.15 -2.33 14.29
CA PRO A 555 5.16 -2.45 15.75
C PRO A 555 3.87 -1.91 16.36
N GLU A 556 3.32 -2.62 17.34
CA GLU A 556 2.03 -2.31 17.97
C GLU A 556 0.82 -2.41 17.03
N GLY A 557 1.02 -2.93 15.81
CA GLY A 557 -0.03 -3.23 14.87
C GLY A 557 -0.92 -4.37 15.36
N ALA A 558 -2.18 -4.34 14.94
CA ALA A 558 -3.19 -5.31 15.32
C ALA A 558 -3.40 -6.36 14.21
N VAL A 559 -3.86 -7.54 14.61
CA VAL A 559 -4.24 -8.63 13.70
C VAL A 559 -5.59 -9.20 14.11
N ILE A 560 -6.45 -9.45 13.14
CA ILE A 560 -7.73 -10.16 13.33
C ILE A 560 -7.72 -11.36 12.39
N MET A 561 -7.70 -12.57 12.95
CA MET A 561 -7.75 -13.82 12.20
C MET A 561 -9.04 -14.55 12.53
N ARG A 562 -9.81 -14.91 11.50
CA ARG A 562 -11.02 -15.72 11.62
C ARG A 562 -10.81 -17.01 10.85
N ASP A 563 -10.86 -18.16 11.52
CA ASP A 563 -10.63 -19.47 10.87
C ASP A 563 -11.17 -20.60 11.77
N ASP A 564 -11.10 -21.85 11.30
CA ASP A 564 -11.45 -23.03 12.11
C ASP A 564 -10.59 -23.13 13.38
N VAL A 565 -11.20 -23.51 14.50
CA VAL A 565 -10.55 -23.59 15.82
C VAL A 565 -9.27 -24.44 15.82
N ASP A 566 -9.21 -25.53 15.05
CA ASP A 566 -8.03 -26.41 15.01
C ASP A 566 -6.85 -25.72 14.33
N ILE A 567 -7.15 -24.84 13.37
CA ILE A 567 -6.16 -24.02 12.66
C ILE A 567 -5.72 -22.86 13.54
N LEU A 568 -6.66 -22.12 14.14
CA LEU A 568 -6.34 -20.99 15.00
C LEU A 568 -5.56 -21.40 16.26
N THR A 569 -5.78 -22.62 16.78
CA THR A 569 -4.98 -23.14 17.89
C THR A 569 -3.50 -23.29 17.51
N LYS A 570 -3.20 -23.75 16.29
CA LYS A 570 -1.82 -23.86 15.78
C LYS A 570 -1.22 -22.48 15.50
N VAL A 571 -1.99 -21.59 14.87
CA VAL A 571 -1.59 -20.20 14.62
C VAL A 571 -1.26 -19.49 15.93
N ASN A 572 -2.11 -19.63 16.95
CA ASN A 572 -1.92 -19.02 18.26
C ASN A 572 -0.60 -19.47 18.91
N ARG A 573 -0.27 -20.77 18.84
CA ARG A 573 1.00 -21.30 19.36
C ARG A 573 2.22 -20.67 18.69
N LEU A 574 2.18 -20.46 17.38
CA LEU A 574 3.25 -19.80 16.64
C LEU A 574 3.33 -18.31 16.97
N ALA A 575 2.19 -17.61 17.00
CA ALA A 575 2.11 -16.18 17.31
C ALA A 575 2.66 -15.84 18.69
N LEU A 576 2.39 -16.68 19.71
CA LEU A 576 3.00 -16.54 21.04
C LEU A 576 4.54 -16.61 21.00
N GLY A 577 5.10 -17.38 20.08
CA GLY A 577 6.55 -17.46 19.83
C GLY A 577 7.13 -16.25 19.07
N MET A 578 6.29 -15.44 18.44
CA MET A 578 6.65 -14.27 17.60
C MET A 578 6.58 -12.94 18.36
N LYS A 579 6.45 -12.98 19.70
CA LYS A 579 6.26 -11.80 20.55
C LYS A 579 4.97 -11.04 20.23
N TRP A 580 3.90 -11.78 19.95
CA TRP A 580 2.56 -11.21 19.81
C TRP A 580 1.73 -11.50 21.06
N ASN A 581 0.97 -10.52 21.50
CA ASN A 581 -0.05 -10.70 22.53
C ASN A 581 -1.33 -11.16 21.84
N THR A 582 -1.86 -12.33 22.22
CA THR A 582 -3.00 -12.94 21.53
C THR A 582 -4.21 -13.11 22.46
N ARG A 583 -5.40 -13.12 21.85
CA ARG A 583 -6.67 -13.40 22.51
C ARG A 583 -7.59 -14.15 21.55
N LEU A 584 -7.85 -15.42 21.84
CA LEU A 584 -8.83 -16.23 21.12
C LEU A 584 -10.22 -15.98 21.70
N VAL A 585 -11.21 -15.76 20.82
CA VAL A 585 -12.60 -15.45 21.18
C VAL A 585 -13.53 -16.31 20.34
N ASP A 586 -14.69 -16.65 20.92
CA ASP A 586 -15.75 -17.36 20.23
C ASP A 586 -16.36 -16.57 19.06
N HIS A 587 -17.00 -17.30 18.14
CA HIS A 587 -17.84 -16.71 17.11
C HIS A 587 -18.96 -15.90 17.75
N GLU A 588 -19.41 -14.84 17.09
CA GLU A 588 -20.53 -14.01 17.55
C GLU A 588 -21.89 -14.72 17.60
N ASP A 589 -21.97 -15.94 17.06
CA ASP A 589 -23.16 -16.80 17.09
C ASP A 589 -23.10 -17.86 18.19
N GLY A 590 -22.03 -17.82 19.00
CA GLY A 590 -21.87 -18.63 20.19
C GLY A 590 -20.69 -19.59 20.13
N PRO A 591 -20.39 -20.24 21.27
CA PRO A 591 -19.21 -21.06 21.46
C PRO A 591 -19.24 -22.39 20.70
N MET A 592 -20.40 -22.85 20.23
CA MET A 592 -20.53 -24.12 19.50
C MET A 592 -20.12 -24.01 18.01
N VAL A 593 -19.98 -22.80 17.48
CA VAL A 593 -19.48 -22.59 16.11
C VAL A 593 -17.99 -22.87 16.07
N ARG A 594 -17.56 -23.75 15.15
CA ARG A 594 -16.14 -24.14 15.00
C ARG A 594 -15.23 -23.01 14.53
N GLU A 595 -15.74 -22.10 13.73
CA GLU A 595 -15.00 -20.90 13.36
C GLU A 595 -14.83 -20.00 14.59
N LYS A 596 -13.61 -19.54 14.86
CA LYS A 596 -13.27 -18.67 15.98
C LYS A 596 -12.57 -17.42 15.47
N VAL A 597 -12.32 -16.47 16.38
CA VAL A 597 -11.62 -15.23 16.06
C VAL A 597 -10.43 -15.06 16.99
N LEU A 598 -9.23 -15.02 16.43
CA LEU A 598 -7.98 -14.74 17.13
C LEU A 598 -7.59 -13.28 16.89
N TYR A 599 -7.58 -12.50 17.96
CA TYR A 599 -7.05 -11.14 17.96
C TYR A 599 -5.60 -11.18 18.42
N ALA A 600 -4.72 -10.42 17.77
CA ALA A 600 -3.34 -10.28 18.21
C ALA A 600 -2.84 -8.84 18.10
N VAL A 601 -1.84 -8.48 18.91
CA VAL A 601 -1.11 -7.23 18.82
C VAL A 601 0.39 -7.55 18.86
N LYS A 602 1.13 -7.07 17.86
CA LYS A 602 2.58 -7.23 17.79
C LYS A 602 3.25 -6.31 18.81
N GLN A 603 4.13 -6.85 19.65
CA GLN A 603 4.90 -6.03 20.59
C GLN A 603 5.99 -5.23 19.86
N TYR A 604 6.34 -4.06 20.38
CA TYR A 604 7.57 -3.37 19.96
C TYR A 604 8.79 -4.04 20.59
N TRP A 605 9.80 -4.30 19.77
CA TRP A 605 11.10 -4.85 20.18
C TRP A 605 12.16 -4.42 19.15
N VAL A 606 13.44 -4.41 19.54
CA VAL A 606 14.56 -4.07 18.65
C VAL A 606 15.57 -5.21 18.56
N GLY A 607 16.31 -5.28 17.45
CA GLY A 607 17.44 -6.19 17.29
C GLY A 607 18.65 -5.78 18.14
N GLY A 608 19.44 -6.76 18.61
CA GLY A 608 20.80 -6.49 19.12
C GLY A 608 21.06 -6.49 20.63
N ASN A 609 20.51 -7.41 21.43
CA ASN A 609 20.98 -7.68 22.81
C ASN A 609 22.08 -8.77 22.89
N GLN A 610 22.96 -8.89 21.89
CA GLN A 610 24.03 -9.92 21.88
C GLN A 610 25.46 -9.40 22.06
N THR A 611 25.66 -8.12 22.37
CA THR A 611 27.02 -7.58 22.64
C THR A 611 27.27 -7.11 24.08
N ALA A 612 26.33 -7.33 25.02
CA ALA A 612 26.51 -6.95 26.43
C ALA A 612 26.75 -8.13 27.41
N ALA A 613 26.83 -9.37 26.91
CA ALA A 613 27.03 -10.56 27.76
C ALA A 613 28.38 -11.29 27.52
N ALA A 614 29.33 -10.64 26.82
CA ALA A 614 30.68 -11.15 26.61
C ALA A 614 31.77 -10.23 27.20
N ALA A 615 31.38 -9.34 28.12
CA ALA A 615 32.28 -8.52 28.92
C ALA A 615 31.71 -8.37 30.33
N ALA A 616 31.69 -9.49 31.06
CA ALA A 616 31.65 -9.55 32.51
C ALA A 616 32.40 -10.82 32.94
#